data_AF-A0A1N7QYP9-F1
#
_entry.id   AF-A0A1N7QYP9-F1
#
_cell.length_a   1.000
_cell.length_b   1.000
_cell.length_c   1.000
_cell.angle_alpha   90.00
_cell.angle_beta   90.00
_cell.angle_gamma   90.00
#
_symmetry.space_group_name_H-M   'P 1'
#
loop_
_entity.id
_entity.type
_entity.pdbx_description
1 polymer ?
#
loop_
_entity_poly.entity_id
_entity_poly.type
_entity_poly.pdbx_seq_one_letter_code
_entity_poly.pdbx_strand_id
1 'polypeptide(L)'
;MKLVTLQQCRDNIRSDSDADDADLELKIEAASDAVMDYLGEYGATFTDSSGLVEVDSNGDPVGVPARVQQATILTVAYLYRERDGSQEFAVGDQWGYGYALPKAATALIYSLRKPTVV
;
A
#
# COMPACT_ATOMS: atom_id res chain seq x y z
N MET A 1 -4.30 8.75 -2.81
CA MET A 1 -3.98 8.45 -4.24
C MET A 1 -4.08 6.94 -4.48
N LYS A 2 -3.95 6.41 -5.71
CA LYS A 2 -4.00 4.95 -5.95
C LYS A 2 -2.73 4.45 -6.61
N LEU A 3 -2.03 3.52 -5.94
CA LEU A 3 -0.87 2.81 -6.51
C LEU A 3 -1.26 1.53 -7.27
N VAL A 4 -2.48 1.06 -7.07
CA VAL A 4 -3.05 -0.17 -7.64
C VAL A 4 -4.53 0.02 -7.94
N THR A 5 -5.07 -0.82 -8.82
CA THR A 5 -6.48 -0.76 -9.20
C THR A 5 -7.36 -1.54 -8.23
N LEU A 6 -8.64 -1.21 -8.21
CA LEU A 6 -9.64 -1.95 -7.44
C LEU A 6 -9.72 -3.42 -7.89
N GLN A 7 -9.65 -3.67 -9.21
CA GLN A 7 -9.67 -5.03 -9.75
C GLN A 7 -8.47 -5.86 -9.26
N GLN A 8 -7.25 -5.29 -9.27
CA GLN A 8 -6.06 -5.98 -8.76
C GLN A 8 -6.22 -6.41 -7.29
N CYS A 9 -6.85 -5.55 -6.47
CA CYS A 9 -7.09 -5.85 -5.07
C CYS A 9 -8.17 -6.93 -4.88
N ARG A 10 -9.27 -6.86 -5.65
CA ARG A 10 -10.32 -7.90 -5.66
C ARG A 10 -9.79 -9.26 -6.06
N ASP A 11 -9.01 -9.32 -7.14
CA ASP A 11 -8.40 -10.56 -7.62
C ASP A 11 -7.50 -11.20 -6.55
N ASN A 12 -6.76 -10.36 -5.81
CA ASN A 12 -5.88 -10.83 -4.74
C ASN A 12 -6.64 -11.43 -3.55
N ILE A 13 -7.75 -10.80 -3.12
CA ILE A 13 -8.58 -11.34 -2.03
C ILE A 13 -9.59 -12.39 -2.48
N ARG A 14 -9.67 -12.66 -3.79
CA ARG A 14 -10.62 -13.58 -4.43
C ARG A 14 -12.08 -13.22 -4.12
N SER A 15 -12.40 -11.92 -4.19
CA SER A 15 -13.79 -11.44 -4.08
C SER A 15 -14.44 -11.45 -5.46
N ASP A 16 -15.53 -12.20 -5.60
CA ASP A 16 -16.35 -12.26 -6.82
C ASP A 16 -17.52 -11.24 -6.81
N SER A 17 -17.62 -10.41 -5.77
CA SER A 17 -18.69 -9.43 -5.56
C SER A 17 -18.14 -8.00 -5.51
N ASP A 18 -19.01 -7.03 -5.77
CA ASP A 18 -18.79 -5.59 -5.68
C ASP A 18 -19.36 -4.96 -4.39
N ALA A 19 -19.93 -5.76 -3.49
CA ALA A 19 -20.61 -5.27 -2.29
C ALA A 19 -19.71 -4.49 -1.32
N ASP A 20 -18.40 -4.75 -1.37
CA ASP A 20 -17.37 -4.14 -0.54
C ASP A 20 -16.46 -3.17 -1.30
N ASP A 21 -16.80 -2.82 -2.56
CA ASP A 21 -15.99 -1.92 -3.39
C ASP A 21 -15.71 -0.59 -2.72
N ALA A 22 -16.70 0.02 -2.07
CA ALA A 22 -16.53 1.30 -1.38
C ALA A 22 -15.54 1.22 -0.18
N ASP A 23 -15.54 0.09 0.53
CA ASP A 23 -14.62 -0.18 1.64
C ASP A 23 -13.21 -0.51 1.12
N LEU A 24 -13.11 -1.27 0.03
CA LEU A 24 -11.86 -1.55 -0.65
C LEU A 24 -11.21 -0.28 -1.20
N GLU A 25 -11.98 0.63 -1.80
CA GLU A 25 -11.45 1.89 -2.33
C GLU A 25 -10.79 2.74 -1.23
N LEU A 26 -11.45 2.89 -0.08
CA LEU A 26 -10.87 3.59 1.06
C LEU A 26 -9.57 2.91 1.54
N LYS A 27 -9.54 1.58 1.58
CA LYS A 27 -8.35 0.81 1.97
C LYS A 27 -7.22 0.92 0.96
N ILE A 28 -7.52 0.99 -0.33
CA ILE A 28 -6.53 1.20 -1.40
C ILE A 28 -5.88 2.56 -1.24
N GLU A 29 -6.67 3.61 -0.99
CA GLU A 29 -6.13 4.94 -0.75
C GLU A 29 -5.25 4.98 0.50
N ALA A 30 -5.74 4.46 1.63
CA ALA A 30 -4.99 4.41 2.88
C ALA A 30 -3.69 3.58 2.76
N ALA A 31 -3.75 2.42 2.11
CA ALA A 31 -2.58 1.58 1.88
C ALA A 31 -1.57 2.26 0.93
N SER A 32 -2.07 2.96 -0.10
CA SER A 32 -1.23 3.69 -1.04
C SER A 32 -0.46 4.81 -0.33
N ASP A 33 -1.16 5.59 0.48
CA ASP A 33 -0.56 6.69 1.24
C ASP A 33 0.49 6.16 2.24
N ALA A 34 0.19 5.08 2.97
CA ALA A 34 1.15 4.44 3.88
C ALA A 34 2.41 3.89 3.18
N VAL A 35 2.24 3.33 1.97
CA VAL A 35 3.38 2.87 1.16
C VAL A 35 4.21 4.05 0.65
N MET A 36 3.57 5.14 0.22
CA MET A 36 4.28 6.35 -0.21
C MET A 36 5.06 7.00 0.94
N ASP A 37 4.46 7.09 2.12
CA ASP A 37 5.12 7.58 3.34
C ASP A 37 6.36 6.75 3.69
N TYR A 38 6.26 5.43 3.53
CA TYR A 38 7.41 4.54 3.72
C TYR A 38 8.52 4.79 2.69
N LEU A 39 8.17 4.95 1.42
CA LEU A 39 9.13 5.13 0.32
C LEU A 39 9.87 6.48 0.38
N GLY A 40 9.22 7.52 0.89
CA GLY A 40 9.78 8.87 0.98
C GLY A 40 10.25 9.38 -0.40
N GLU A 41 11.51 9.82 -0.49
CA GLU A 41 12.10 10.34 -1.74
C GLU A 41 11.99 9.37 -2.93
N TYR A 42 11.99 8.05 -2.69
CA TYR A 42 11.87 7.08 -3.78
C TYR A 42 10.50 7.17 -4.46
N GLY A 43 9.45 7.55 -3.73
CA GLY A 43 8.10 7.74 -4.29
C GLY A 43 8.09 8.74 -5.43
N ALA A 44 8.94 9.77 -5.36
CA ALA A 44 9.06 10.78 -6.40
C ALA A 44 9.58 10.26 -7.75
N THR A 45 10.09 9.03 -7.82
CA THR A 45 10.63 8.46 -9.07
C THR A 45 9.55 8.00 -10.06
N PHE A 46 8.31 7.84 -9.59
CA PHE A 46 7.17 7.39 -10.40
C PHE A 46 5.91 8.26 -10.19
N THR A 47 6.07 9.46 -9.63
CA THR A 47 5.01 10.48 -9.55
C THR A 47 5.32 11.66 -10.45
N ASP A 48 4.29 12.39 -10.84
CA ASP A 48 4.39 13.64 -11.58
C ASP A 48 4.91 14.80 -10.69
N SER A 49 5.01 15.99 -11.29
CA SER A 49 5.45 17.21 -10.59
C SER A 49 4.51 17.70 -9.47
N SER A 50 3.28 17.18 -9.40
CA SER A 50 2.31 17.44 -8.33
C SER A 50 2.38 16.38 -7.22
N GLY A 51 3.27 15.39 -7.34
CA GLY A 51 3.38 14.27 -6.41
C GLY A 51 2.27 13.23 -6.57
N LEU A 52 1.58 13.22 -7.72
CA LEU A 52 0.53 12.26 -8.03
C LEU A 52 1.03 11.19 -9.00
N VAL A 53 0.46 10.00 -8.92
CA VAL A 53 0.75 8.92 -9.87
C VAL A 53 -0.01 9.21 -11.17
N GLU A 54 0.68 9.13 -12.31
CA GLU A 54 0.04 9.25 -13.62
C GLU A 54 -0.95 8.10 -13.83
N VAL A 55 -2.10 8.40 -14.44
CA VAL A 55 -3.12 7.40 -14.76
C VAL A 55 -3.36 7.33 -16.26
N ASP A 56 -3.73 6.14 -16.76
CA ASP A 56 -4.12 5.95 -18.15
C ASP A 56 -5.55 6.45 -18.43
N SER A 57 -6.03 6.23 -19.66
CA SER A 57 -7.40 6.62 -20.05
C SER A 57 -8.52 5.90 -19.28
N ASN A 58 -8.20 4.81 -18.59
CA ASN A 58 -9.13 4.04 -17.77
C ASN A 58 -9.06 4.44 -16.28
N GLY A 59 -8.11 5.30 -15.91
CA GLY A 59 -7.85 5.69 -14.53
C GLY A 59 -6.91 4.75 -13.79
N ASP A 60 -6.21 3.85 -14.50
CA ASP A 60 -5.29 2.89 -13.89
C ASP A 60 -3.90 3.51 -13.71
N PRO A 61 -3.22 3.30 -12.56
CA PRO A 61 -1.93 3.89 -12.28
C PRO A 61 -0.83 3.32 -13.20
N VAL A 62 -0.03 4.23 -13.77
CA VAL A 62 1.05 3.93 -14.72
C VAL A 62 2.41 4.19 -14.08
N GLY A 63 3.41 3.39 -14.43
CA GLY A 63 4.80 3.62 -14.00
C GLY A 63 5.14 3.17 -12.57
N VAL A 64 4.15 2.76 -11.77
CA VAL A 64 4.37 2.22 -10.41
C VAL A 64 5.13 0.89 -10.50
N PRO A 65 6.30 0.73 -9.85
CA PRO A 65 7.05 -0.53 -9.89
C PRO A 65 6.26 -1.71 -9.33
N ALA A 66 6.37 -2.89 -9.96
CA ALA A 66 5.59 -4.08 -9.57
C ALA A 66 5.72 -4.47 -8.08
N ARG A 67 6.91 -4.29 -7.48
CA ARG A 67 7.12 -4.54 -6.05
C ARG A 67 6.39 -3.55 -5.13
N VAL A 68 6.19 -2.31 -5.59
CA VAL A 68 5.42 -1.27 -4.88
C VAL A 68 3.93 -1.59 -5.01
N GLN A 69 3.47 -1.99 -6.21
CA GLN A 69 2.10 -2.47 -6.41
C GLN A 69 1.79 -3.66 -5.49
N GLN A 70 2.64 -4.70 -5.50
CA GLN A 70 2.43 -5.88 -4.65
C GLN A 70 2.48 -5.55 -3.15
N ALA A 71 3.38 -4.67 -2.71
CA ALA A 71 3.41 -4.22 -1.32
C ALA A 71 2.11 -3.51 -0.91
N THR A 72 1.54 -2.70 -1.82
CA THR A 72 0.25 -2.04 -1.62
C THR A 72 -0.88 -3.08 -1.54
N ILE A 73 -0.96 -4.03 -2.46
CA ILE A 73 -1.96 -5.11 -2.47
C ILE A 73 -1.91 -5.93 -1.17
N LEU A 74 -0.71 -6.29 -0.70
CA LEU A 74 -0.55 -7.00 0.58
C LEU A 74 -1.02 -6.17 1.77
N THR A 75 -0.83 -4.85 1.72
CA THR A 75 -1.30 -3.93 2.76
C THR A 75 -2.83 -3.80 2.73
N VAL A 76 -3.44 -3.70 1.55
CA VAL A 76 -4.91 -3.72 1.39
C VAL A 76 -5.50 -5.02 1.92
N ALA A 77 -4.93 -6.17 1.56
CA ALA A 77 -5.39 -7.47 2.02
C ALA A 77 -5.32 -7.60 3.56
N TYR A 78 -4.27 -7.04 4.15
CA TYR A 78 -4.13 -6.95 5.60
C TYR A 78 -5.24 -6.09 6.22
N LEU A 79 -5.46 -4.86 5.73
CA LEU A 79 -6.52 -3.98 6.22
C LEU A 79 -7.93 -4.54 5.99
N TYR A 80 -8.11 -5.33 4.92
CA TYR A 80 -9.37 -5.98 4.63
C TYR A 80 -9.71 -7.07 5.65
N ARG A 81 -8.70 -7.88 6.00
CA ARG A 81 -8.79 -8.93 7.02
C ARG A 81 -8.89 -8.35 8.43
N GLU A 82 -8.10 -7.32 8.72
CA GLU A 82 -8.00 -6.65 10.02
C GLU A 82 -8.79 -5.34 10.06
N ARG A 83 -10.04 -5.42 10.52
CA ARG A 83 -10.97 -4.28 10.49
C ARG A 83 -10.93 -3.39 11.73
N ASP A 84 -10.53 -3.94 12.87
CA ASP A 84 -10.55 -3.27 14.17
C ASP A 84 -9.15 -3.10 14.80
N GLY A 85 -8.10 -3.58 14.11
CA GLY A 85 -6.72 -3.54 14.60
C GLY A 85 -6.45 -4.50 15.77
N SER A 86 -7.37 -5.41 16.11
CA SER A 86 -7.25 -6.27 17.29
C SER A 86 -6.31 -7.47 17.11
N GLN A 87 -6.11 -7.96 15.87
CA GLN A 87 -5.34 -9.20 15.65
C GLN A 87 -3.82 -9.00 15.55
N GLU A 88 -3.31 -7.76 15.52
CA GLU A 88 -1.87 -7.48 15.45
C GLU A 88 -1.37 -6.70 16.68
N PHE A 89 -1.69 -7.22 17.88
CA PHE A 89 -1.09 -6.77 19.14
C PHE A 89 -0.48 -7.92 19.94
N ALA A 90 0.59 -8.48 19.40
CA ALA A 90 1.76 -8.76 20.21
C ALA A 90 3.02 -8.19 19.52
N VAL A 91 2.96 -6.95 19.05
CA VAL A 91 4.20 -6.18 18.87
C VAL A 91 4.67 -5.85 20.28
N GLY A 92 5.52 -6.71 20.85
CA GLY A 92 6.07 -6.43 22.18
C GLY A 92 6.75 -5.06 22.19
N ASP A 93 6.54 -4.29 23.26
CA ASP A 93 6.98 -2.90 23.44
C ASP A 93 8.44 -2.62 22.99
N GLN A 94 9.29 -3.65 23.01
CA GLN A 94 10.68 -3.64 22.52
C GLN A 94 10.86 -3.32 21.02
N TRP A 95 9.80 -3.43 20.20
CA TRP A 95 9.85 -3.19 18.75
C TRP A 95 9.30 -1.81 18.34
N GLY A 96 8.96 -0.94 19.30
CA GLY A 96 8.46 0.42 19.06
C GLY A 96 6.97 0.49 18.69
N TYR A 97 6.57 1.53 17.94
CA TYR A 97 5.17 1.84 17.58
C TYR A 97 4.53 0.92 16.51
N GLY A 98 4.93 -0.35 16.43
CA GLY A 98 4.46 -1.25 15.38
C GLY A 98 5.18 -1.07 14.05
N TYR A 99 5.13 -2.10 13.19
CA TYR A 99 5.49 -1.93 11.80
C TYR A 99 4.42 -1.06 11.12
N ALA A 100 4.82 0.01 10.43
CA ALA A 100 3.88 0.87 9.69
C ALA A 100 3.15 0.12 8.55
N LEU A 101 3.75 -0.98 8.06
CA LEU A 101 3.23 -1.83 7.00
C LEU A 101 3.40 -3.31 7.39
N PRO A 102 2.59 -4.25 6.85
CA PRO A 102 2.81 -5.67 7.06
C PRO A 102 4.24 -6.10 6.71
N LYS A 103 4.79 -7.09 7.44
CA LYS A 103 6.18 -7.56 7.24
C LYS A 103 6.47 -7.96 5.79
N ALA A 104 5.51 -8.62 5.13
CA ALA A 104 5.64 -9.04 3.75
C ALA A 104 5.71 -7.84 2.78
N ALA A 105 4.87 -6.82 2.99
CA ALA A 105 4.92 -5.59 2.21
C ALA A 105 6.25 -4.86 2.43
N THR A 106 6.65 -4.70 3.70
CA THR A 106 7.94 -4.09 4.08
C THR A 106 9.11 -4.80 3.41
N ALA A 107 9.15 -6.13 3.41
CA ALA A 107 10.25 -6.90 2.83
C ALA A 107 10.47 -6.62 1.33
N LEU A 108 9.41 -6.31 0.58
CA LEU A 108 9.50 -5.99 -0.85
C LEU A 108 10.12 -4.62 -1.12
N ILE A 109 9.80 -3.65 -0.26
CA ILE A 109 10.15 -2.24 -0.47
C ILE A 109 11.22 -1.72 0.49
N TYR A 110 11.72 -2.55 1.40
CA TYR A 110 12.68 -2.13 2.42
C TYR A 110 13.92 -1.45 1.83
N SER A 111 14.46 -2.01 0.75
CA SER A 111 15.64 -1.47 0.06
C SER A 111 15.38 -0.20 -0.76
N LEU A 112 14.12 0.18 -0.96
CA LEU A 112 13.76 1.39 -1.70
C LEU A 112 13.88 2.65 -0.87
N ARG A 113 13.60 2.53 0.43
CA ARG A 113 13.71 3.66 1.33
C ARG A 113 15.18 3.98 1.50
N LYS A 114 15.58 5.18 1.08
CA LYS A 114 16.93 5.68 1.32
C LYS A 114 17.08 5.97 2.83
N PRO A 115 18.00 5.30 3.55
CA PRO A 115 18.22 5.61 4.95
C PRO A 115 18.83 7.01 5.07
N THR A 116 18.14 7.91 5.77
CA THR A 116 18.69 9.21 6.13
C THR A 116 19.62 9.01 7.31
N VAL A 117 20.93 9.12 7.08
CA VAL A 117 21.90 9.26 8.17
C VAL A 117 22.00 10.76 8.46
N VAL A 118 21.57 11.16 9.66
CA VAL A 118 21.71 12.54 10.16
C VAL A 118 23.00 12.66 10.96
#